data_AF-E5Q7Q7-F1
#
_entry.id   AF-E5Q7Q7-F1
#
_cell.length_a   1.000
_cell.length_b   1.000
_cell.length_c   1.000
_cell.angle_alpha   90.00
_cell.angle_beta   90.00
_cell.angle_gamma   90.00
#
_symmetry.space_group_name_H-M   'P 1'
#
loop_
_entity.id
_entity.type
_entity.pdbx_description
1 polymer ?
#
loop_
_entity_poly.entity_id
_entity_poly.type
_entity_poly.pdbx_seq_one_letter_code
_entity_poly.pdbx_strand_id
1 'polypeptide(L)'
;PCRETIFHDLTCACGRSSIPPPQPCGTPTPSCPHQCIVPQPCGHPASHQCHFGDCPPCVVPVTRECVGGHVMLRNIPCGSKDIRCNQPCGKNRQCGLHACARPCHPSPCDPPPANGEASSSSGGKVSCGQLCGVPRRECKHTCNAPCHPSSPCPDVRCEHRATITCSCGRISTTVPCSAGGAYNGDSTFDISVMQQPPMALQPVESNGKRA
;
A
#
# COMPACT_ATOMS: atom_id res chain seq x y z
N PRO A 1 54.02 -14.46 11.77
CA PRO A 1 54.10 -13.90 13.14
C PRO A 1 54.75 -12.52 13.13
N CYS A 2 53.97 -11.48 13.41
CA CYS A 2 54.50 -10.14 13.55
C CYS A 2 55.36 -10.06 14.83
N ARG A 3 56.53 -9.41 14.74
CA ARG A 3 57.54 -9.32 15.81
C ARG A 3 57.55 -7.96 16.52
N GLU A 4 56.58 -7.13 16.20
CA GLU A 4 56.44 -5.81 16.80
C GLU A 4 55.68 -5.91 18.12
N THR A 5 56.15 -5.14 19.10
CA THR A 5 55.53 -5.03 20.42
C THR A 5 55.10 -3.59 20.59
N ILE A 6 53.87 -3.41 21.04
CA ILE A 6 53.26 -2.12 21.32
C ILE A 6 53.75 -1.68 22.70
N PHE A 7 54.46 -0.56 22.74
CA PHE A 7 55.07 0.02 23.96
C PHE A 7 54.31 1.23 24.50
N HIS A 8 53.11 1.49 23.98
CA HIS A 8 52.17 2.48 24.51
C HIS A 8 50.90 1.79 25.00
N ASP A 9 50.14 2.46 25.85
CA ASP A 9 48.85 1.97 26.30
C ASP A 9 47.90 1.79 25.11
N LEU A 10 47.21 0.66 25.05
CA LEU A 10 46.07 0.46 24.15
C LEU A 10 44.82 0.93 24.87
N THR A 11 44.21 2.03 24.42
CA THR A 11 43.07 2.69 25.08
C THR A 11 41.76 2.49 24.32
N CYS A 12 40.62 2.51 25.02
CA CYS A 12 39.28 2.57 24.39
C CYS A 12 39.10 3.89 23.62
N ALA A 13 38.11 3.96 22.73
CA ALA A 13 37.69 5.22 22.08
C ALA A 13 37.36 6.34 23.09
N CYS A 14 36.98 5.96 24.32
CA CYS A 14 36.63 6.84 25.41
C CYS A 14 37.78 7.26 26.34
N GLY A 15 38.99 6.69 26.18
CA GLY A 15 40.13 6.86 27.09
C GLY A 15 40.02 6.25 28.51
N ARG A 16 38.86 5.75 28.95
CA ARG A 16 38.65 5.26 30.34
C ARG A 16 39.18 3.86 30.64
N SER A 17 39.38 3.03 29.63
CA SER A 17 39.91 1.68 29.78
C SER A 17 41.17 1.55 28.94
N SER A 18 42.23 0.99 29.52
CA SER A 18 43.51 0.78 28.86
C SER A 18 44.11 -0.58 29.19
N ILE A 19 44.91 -1.10 28.26
CA ILE A 19 45.79 -2.25 28.47
C ILE A 19 47.23 -1.70 28.50
N PRO A 20 47.98 -1.88 29.60
CA PRO A 20 49.33 -1.35 29.73
C PRO A 20 50.33 -2.14 28.85
N PRO A 21 51.44 -1.53 28.40
CA PRO A 21 52.51 -2.21 27.66
C PRO A 21 53.26 -3.21 28.55
N PRO A 22 54.01 -4.18 27.96
CA PRO A 22 54.15 -4.45 26.53
C PRO A 22 53.02 -5.33 25.99
N GLN A 23 52.47 -4.99 24.82
CA GLN A 23 51.42 -5.78 24.16
C GLN A 23 51.90 -6.32 22.81
N PRO A 24 51.66 -7.60 22.46
CA PRO A 24 52.02 -8.10 21.14
C PRO A 24 51.25 -7.36 20.04
N CYS A 25 51.83 -7.22 18.85
CA CYS A 25 51.10 -6.67 17.72
C CYS A 25 49.85 -7.51 17.40
N GLY A 26 48.73 -6.82 17.17
CA GLY A 26 47.43 -7.44 16.93
C GLY A 26 46.60 -7.69 18.20
N THR A 27 47.07 -7.31 19.39
CA THR A 27 46.20 -7.28 20.59
C THR A 27 44.96 -6.44 20.28
N PRO A 28 43.75 -6.99 20.43
CA PRO A 28 42.52 -6.24 20.20
C PRO A 28 42.41 -5.08 21.20
N THR A 29 41.70 -4.03 20.81
CA THR A 29 41.44 -2.90 21.71
C THR A 29 40.69 -3.34 22.96
N PRO A 30 40.91 -2.69 24.12
CA PRO A 30 40.22 -3.04 25.35
C PRO A 30 38.70 -2.93 25.20
N SER A 31 37.98 -3.96 25.67
CA SER A 31 36.54 -3.86 25.88
C SER A 31 36.28 -2.94 27.07
N CYS A 32 35.48 -1.89 26.84
CA CYS A 32 35.20 -0.88 27.85
C CYS A 32 33.74 -0.97 28.31
N PRO A 33 33.49 -1.24 29.61
CA PRO A 33 32.12 -1.39 30.14
C PRO A 33 31.41 -0.05 30.35
N HIS A 34 32.08 1.07 30.15
CA HIS A 34 31.49 2.40 30.32
C HIS A 34 30.53 2.74 29.19
N GLN A 35 29.49 3.51 29.51
CA GLN A 35 28.54 4.05 28.54
C GLN A 35 29.26 4.93 27.51
N CYS A 36 28.86 4.81 26.25
CA CYS A 36 29.41 5.63 25.18
C CYS A 36 29.16 7.13 25.47
N ILE A 37 30.18 7.95 25.23
CA ILE A 37 30.14 9.40 25.47
C ILE A 37 29.76 10.21 24.23
N VAL A 38 29.62 9.54 23.07
CA VAL A 38 29.32 10.20 21.80
C VAL A 38 27.86 10.66 21.81
N PRO A 39 27.58 11.96 21.63
CA PRO A 39 26.22 12.49 21.65
C PRO A 39 25.43 11.95 20.45
N GLN A 40 24.25 11.39 20.73
CA GLN A 40 23.35 10.92 19.70
C GLN A 40 22.64 12.09 19.02
N PRO A 41 22.37 12.02 17.70
CA PRO A 41 21.69 13.09 16.97
C PRO A 41 20.25 13.35 17.47
N CYS A 42 19.65 12.37 18.13
CA CYS A 42 18.33 12.50 18.75
C CYS A 42 18.34 13.17 20.13
N GLY A 43 19.50 13.51 20.68
CA GLY A 43 19.63 14.13 22.01
C GLY A 43 19.46 13.18 23.20
N HIS A 44 19.11 11.91 22.95
CA HIS A 44 18.98 10.90 24.02
C HIS A 44 20.35 10.39 24.49
N PRO A 45 20.47 9.98 25.77
CA PRO A 45 21.69 9.35 26.26
C PRO A 45 21.93 8.02 25.53
N ALA A 46 23.20 7.73 25.24
CA ALA A 46 23.61 6.51 24.56
C ALA A 46 23.31 5.27 25.42
N SER A 47 22.44 4.37 25.02
CA SER A 47 22.11 3.16 25.80
C SER A 47 23.10 1.99 25.62
N HIS A 48 24.28 2.25 25.05
CA HIS A 48 25.27 1.25 24.66
C HIS A 48 26.64 1.54 25.29
N GLN A 49 27.46 0.51 25.39
CA GLN A 49 28.83 0.61 25.91
C GLN A 49 29.75 1.28 24.89
N CYS A 50 30.91 1.71 25.35
CA CYS A 50 31.95 2.25 24.49
C CYS A 50 32.31 1.23 23.40
N HIS A 51 32.34 1.72 22.17
CA HIS A 51 32.68 0.94 21.00
C HIS A 51 33.58 1.78 20.08
N PHE A 52 34.12 1.14 19.06
CA PHE A 52 34.78 1.81 17.95
C PHE A 52 33.84 1.79 16.74
N GLY A 53 33.86 2.84 15.91
CA GLY A 53 33.00 2.98 14.72
C GLY A 53 31.72 3.80 14.95
N ASP A 54 30.71 3.57 14.12
CA ASP A 54 29.43 4.29 14.16
C ASP A 54 28.54 3.84 15.32
N CYS A 55 27.88 4.80 15.98
CA CYS A 55 27.00 4.48 17.11
C CYS A 55 25.77 3.67 16.65
N PRO A 56 25.37 2.64 17.42
CA PRO A 56 24.12 1.93 17.16
C PRO A 56 22.90 2.85 17.31
N PRO A 57 21.79 2.56 16.62
CA PRO A 57 20.58 3.38 16.66
C PRO A 57 20.00 3.46 18.07
N CYS A 58 19.40 4.62 18.38
CA CYS A 58 18.79 4.86 19.68
C CYS A 58 17.57 3.94 19.92
N VAL A 59 17.54 3.25 21.06
CA VAL A 59 16.42 2.36 21.45
C VAL A 59 15.43 3.00 22.43
N VAL A 60 15.63 4.28 22.78
CA VAL A 60 14.73 4.97 23.71
C VAL A 60 13.32 5.00 23.11
N PRO A 61 12.30 4.53 23.87
CA PRO A 61 10.93 4.50 23.39
C PRO A 61 10.38 5.91 23.27
N VAL A 62 9.90 6.26 22.08
CA VAL A 62 9.28 7.55 21.76
C VAL A 62 7.90 7.33 21.12
N THR A 63 7.12 8.40 21.06
CA THR A 63 5.89 8.42 20.27
C THR A 63 6.21 8.93 18.87
N ARG A 64 5.80 8.20 17.84
CA ARG A 64 6.05 8.54 16.44
C ARG A 64 4.82 8.26 15.59
N GLU A 65 4.60 9.11 14.59
CA GLU A 65 3.60 8.86 13.57
C GLU A 65 4.06 7.73 12.64
N CYS A 66 3.13 6.91 12.14
CA CYS A 66 3.47 5.96 11.09
C CYS A 66 3.86 6.68 9.79
N VAL A 67 4.62 5.98 8.93
CA VAL A 67 5.09 6.48 7.63
C VAL A 67 3.96 6.97 6.72
N GLY A 68 2.76 6.41 6.91
CA GLY A 68 1.58 6.80 6.16
C GLY A 68 0.80 7.97 6.77
N GLY A 69 1.16 8.48 7.96
CA GLY A 69 0.45 9.57 8.62
C GLY A 69 -0.98 9.22 9.06
N HIS A 70 -1.20 7.98 9.52
CA HIS A 70 -2.52 7.48 9.90
C HIS A 70 -2.75 7.56 11.42
N VAL A 71 -1.75 7.17 12.22
CA VAL A 71 -1.85 7.07 13.68
C VAL A 71 -0.50 7.36 14.35
N MET A 72 -0.56 7.84 15.59
CA MET A 72 0.60 7.98 16.48
C MET A 72 0.83 6.68 17.25
N LEU A 73 1.95 6.02 17.01
CA LEU A 73 2.37 4.83 17.74
C LEU A 73 3.24 5.23 18.94
N ARG A 74 3.00 4.57 20.07
CA ARG A 74 3.78 4.72 21.30
C ARG A 74 4.81 3.60 21.38
N ASN A 75 5.83 3.80 22.21
CA ASN A 75 6.86 2.80 22.51
C ASN A 75 7.67 2.36 21.29
N ILE A 76 7.89 3.29 20.35
CA ILE A 76 8.69 3.06 19.15
C ILE A 76 10.15 3.41 19.44
N PRO A 77 11.14 2.56 19.10
CA PRO A 77 12.54 2.91 19.26
C PRO A 77 12.89 4.18 18.47
N CYS A 78 13.55 5.16 19.09
CA CYS A 78 13.83 6.44 18.45
C CYS A 78 14.63 6.33 17.14
N GLY A 79 15.49 5.32 17.02
CA GLY A 79 16.27 5.03 15.82
C GLY A 79 15.51 4.26 14.73
N SER A 80 14.28 3.83 14.98
CA SER A 80 13.46 3.13 13.98
C SER A 80 13.02 4.08 12.88
N LYS A 81 13.22 3.65 11.63
CA LYS A 81 12.73 4.31 10.42
C LYS A 81 11.51 3.55 9.88
N ASP A 82 10.67 4.22 9.10
CA ASP A 82 9.58 3.61 8.33
C ASP A 82 8.59 2.76 9.14
N ILE A 83 8.11 3.29 10.27
CA ILE A 83 7.16 2.60 11.13
C ILE A 83 5.80 2.52 10.43
N ARG A 84 5.23 1.32 10.29
CA ARG A 84 3.94 1.10 9.61
C ARG A 84 2.87 0.76 10.63
N CYS A 85 1.68 1.34 10.48
CA CYS A 85 0.51 0.83 11.17
C CYS A 85 -0.16 -0.27 10.32
N ASN A 86 -0.93 -1.17 10.95
CA ASN A 86 -1.68 -2.19 10.22
C ASN A 86 -3.05 -1.70 9.74
N GLN A 87 -3.29 -0.38 9.78
CA GLN A 87 -4.53 0.23 9.31
C GLN A 87 -4.50 0.43 7.79
N PRO A 88 -5.66 0.32 7.11
CA PRO A 88 -5.78 0.71 5.72
C PRO A 88 -5.48 2.21 5.56
N CYS A 89 -4.88 2.59 4.43
CA CYS A 89 -4.43 3.96 4.22
C CYS A 89 -5.59 4.96 4.18
N GLY A 90 -6.67 4.65 3.46
CA GLY A 90 -7.88 5.46 3.37
C GLY A 90 -7.73 6.80 2.63
N LYS A 91 -6.50 7.27 2.35
CA LYS A 91 -6.24 8.50 1.60
C LYS A 91 -6.73 8.39 0.15
N ASN A 92 -7.28 9.48 -0.39
CA ASN A 92 -7.68 9.54 -1.79
C ASN A 92 -6.46 9.35 -2.71
N ARG A 93 -6.64 8.50 -3.72
CA ARG A 93 -5.69 8.34 -4.82
C ARG A 93 -5.72 9.56 -5.74
N GLN A 94 -4.79 9.67 -6.69
CA GLN A 94 -4.70 10.76 -7.67
C GLN A 94 -5.99 11.03 -8.46
N CYS A 95 -6.85 10.01 -8.61
CA CYS A 95 -8.17 10.14 -9.24
C CYS A 95 -9.18 10.96 -8.43
N GLY A 96 -8.94 11.23 -7.14
CA GLY A 96 -9.84 11.91 -6.21
C GLY A 96 -11.11 11.15 -5.82
N LEU A 97 -11.51 10.13 -6.58
CA LEU A 97 -12.77 9.38 -6.38
C LEU A 97 -12.58 8.09 -5.56
N HIS A 98 -11.39 7.49 -5.61
CA HIS A 98 -11.11 6.23 -4.92
C HIS A 98 -10.17 6.42 -3.74
N ALA A 99 -10.53 5.85 -2.60
CA ALA A 99 -9.68 5.75 -1.42
C ALA A 99 -8.67 4.61 -1.58
N CYS A 100 -7.47 4.77 -1.01
CA CYS A 100 -6.44 3.76 -0.98
C CYS A 100 -6.80 2.65 0.02
N ALA A 101 -7.05 1.44 -0.48
CA ALA A 101 -7.32 0.26 0.34
C ALA A 101 -6.05 -0.50 0.77
N ARG A 102 -4.86 -0.01 0.40
CA ARG A 102 -3.57 -0.65 0.76
C ARG A 102 -3.30 -0.49 2.26
N PRO A 103 -2.58 -1.44 2.89
CA PRO A 103 -2.09 -1.23 4.26
C PRO A 103 -1.12 -0.04 4.29
N CYS A 104 -0.87 0.51 5.49
CA CYS A 104 0.00 1.67 5.67
C CYS A 104 1.26 1.59 4.81
N HIS A 105 1.47 2.59 3.97
CA HIS A 105 2.61 2.69 3.07
C HIS A 105 3.07 4.15 3.00
N PRO A 106 4.33 4.42 2.63
CA PRO A 106 4.78 5.77 2.34
C PRO A 106 4.00 6.36 1.16
N SER A 107 3.72 7.66 1.20
CA SER A 107 3.12 8.36 0.06
C SER A 107 4.11 8.42 -1.13
N PRO A 108 3.63 8.46 -2.39
CA PRO A 108 2.22 8.51 -2.83
C PRO A 108 1.48 7.15 -2.79
N CYS A 109 0.15 7.19 -2.83
CA CYS A 109 -0.70 5.98 -2.87
C CYS A 109 -0.68 5.26 -4.21
N ASP A 110 -0.47 6.02 -5.28
CA ASP A 110 -0.45 5.54 -6.64
C ASP A 110 0.91 4.95 -6.98
N PRO A 111 0.96 3.83 -7.71
CA PRO A 111 2.23 3.30 -8.19
C PRO A 111 2.88 4.34 -9.11
N PRO A 112 4.22 4.49 -9.06
CA PRO A 112 4.91 5.28 -10.05
C PRO A 112 4.58 4.72 -11.44
N PRO A 113 4.37 5.57 -12.46
CA PRO A 113 4.16 5.08 -13.80
C PRO A 113 5.38 4.25 -14.21
N ALA A 114 5.12 3.11 -14.87
CA ALA A 114 6.15 2.15 -15.28
C ALA A 114 7.25 2.76 -16.18
N ASN A 115 7.05 3.99 -16.65
CA ASN A 115 7.85 4.64 -17.68
C ASN A 115 8.63 5.86 -17.14
N GLY A 116 8.89 5.98 -15.84
CA GLY A 116 9.76 7.06 -15.30
C GLY A 116 9.27 8.51 -15.55
N GLU A 117 8.11 8.69 -16.17
CA GLU A 117 7.48 9.98 -16.35
C GLU A 117 7.00 10.42 -14.97
N ALA A 118 7.71 11.37 -14.35
CA ALA A 118 7.29 12.00 -13.11
C ALA A 118 5.78 12.27 -13.22
N SER A 119 4.98 11.71 -12.30
CA SER A 119 3.55 11.97 -12.20
C SER A 119 3.39 13.46 -12.13
N SER A 120 3.14 14.04 -13.30
CA SER A 120 3.34 15.46 -13.49
C SER A 120 2.33 16.15 -12.61
N SER A 121 2.81 17.10 -11.82
CA SER A 121 2.05 17.98 -10.93
C SER A 121 1.01 18.86 -11.67
N SER A 122 0.65 18.49 -12.90
CA SER A 122 -0.46 18.98 -13.68
C SER A 122 -1.74 18.57 -12.95
N GLY A 123 -2.49 19.53 -12.43
CA GLY A 123 -3.66 19.35 -11.55
C GLY A 123 -4.88 18.60 -12.13
N GLY A 124 -4.68 17.71 -13.10
CA GLY A 124 -5.70 16.80 -13.62
C GLY A 124 -5.78 15.51 -12.79
N LYS A 125 -7.01 15.07 -12.50
CA LYS A 125 -7.25 13.77 -11.85
C LYS A 125 -6.98 12.66 -12.86
N VAL A 126 -6.05 11.75 -12.55
CA VAL A 126 -5.67 10.64 -13.45
C VAL A 126 -6.37 9.35 -13.02
N SER A 127 -6.68 8.46 -13.97
CA SER A 127 -7.21 7.13 -13.66
C SER A 127 -6.29 6.40 -12.66
N CYS A 128 -6.88 5.77 -11.65
CA CYS A 128 -6.14 4.96 -10.69
C CYS A 128 -6.19 3.45 -11.03
N GLY A 129 -6.84 3.07 -12.13
CA GLY A 129 -7.01 1.68 -12.57
C GLY A 129 -8.04 0.86 -11.79
N GLN A 130 -8.60 1.37 -10.70
CA GLN A 130 -9.73 0.72 -10.00
C GLN A 130 -11.00 0.81 -10.83
N LEU A 131 -11.93 -0.12 -10.62
CA LEU A 131 -13.25 -0.11 -11.25
C LEU A 131 -14.04 1.12 -10.78
N CYS A 132 -14.74 1.80 -11.68
CA CYS A 132 -15.46 3.04 -11.40
C CYS A 132 -16.51 2.89 -10.28
N GLY A 133 -17.30 1.81 -10.29
CA GLY A 133 -18.28 1.53 -9.23
C GLY A 133 -19.52 2.42 -9.20
N VAL A 134 -19.59 3.47 -10.03
CA VAL A 134 -20.76 4.37 -10.10
C VAL A 134 -21.99 3.59 -10.59
N PRO A 135 -23.17 3.72 -9.93
CA PRO A 135 -24.39 3.02 -10.34
C PRO A 135 -24.87 3.50 -11.71
N ARG A 136 -25.25 2.55 -12.58
CA ARG A 136 -25.75 2.85 -13.92
C ARG A 136 -27.19 3.36 -13.87
N ARG A 137 -27.57 4.16 -14.86
CA ARG A 137 -28.94 4.72 -14.97
C ARG A 137 -29.95 3.70 -15.50
N GLU A 138 -29.53 2.83 -16.41
CA GLU A 138 -30.43 1.89 -17.11
C GLU A 138 -30.60 0.55 -16.39
N CYS A 139 -29.72 0.22 -15.45
CA CYS A 139 -29.80 -0.99 -14.65
C CYS A 139 -29.25 -0.74 -13.25
N LYS A 140 -29.66 -1.54 -12.26
CA LYS A 140 -29.21 -1.43 -10.86
C LYS A 140 -27.77 -1.95 -10.63
N HIS A 141 -26.95 -2.02 -11.68
CA HIS A 141 -25.57 -2.51 -11.62
C HIS A 141 -24.57 -1.35 -11.61
N THR A 142 -23.35 -1.61 -11.15
CA THR A 142 -22.26 -0.63 -11.09
C THR A 142 -21.41 -0.63 -12.36
N CYS A 143 -20.81 0.52 -12.68
CA CYS A 143 -19.87 0.64 -13.78
C CYS A 143 -18.60 -0.20 -13.52
N ASN A 144 -18.28 -1.11 -14.42
CA ASN A 144 -17.08 -1.98 -14.39
C ASN A 144 -15.92 -1.43 -15.24
N ALA A 145 -16.03 -0.20 -15.76
CA ALA A 145 -14.95 0.43 -16.51
C ALA A 145 -13.82 0.84 -15.55
N PRO A 146 -12.55 0.90 -16.02
CA PRO A 146 -11.48 1.49 -15.24
C PRO A 146 -11.81 2.94 -14.90
N CYS A 147 -11.30 3.42 -13.77
CA CYS A 147 -11.54 4.75 -13.24
C CYS A 147 -11.36 5.82 -14.32
N HIS A 148 -12.37 6.64 -14.54
CA HIS A 148 -12.39 7.64 -15.61
C HIS A 148 -12.74 9.01 -15.01
N PRO A 149 -11.87 9.59 -14.16
CA PRO A 149 -12.22 10.78 -13.38
C PRO A 149 -12.45 12.05 -14.23
N SER A 150 -11.96 12.06 -15.47
CA SER A 150 -12.07 13.19 -16.40
C SER A 150 -13.23 13.06 -17.40
N SER A 151 -13.97 11.94 -17.41
CA SER A 151 -15.05 11.68 -18.37
C SER A 151 -16.26 11.04 -17.70
N PRO A 152 -17.48 11.21 -18.26
CA PRO A 152 -18.66 10.46 -17.81
C PRO A 152 -18.46 8.94 -18.00
N CYS A 153 -19.28 8.13 -17.31
CA CYS A 153 -19.27 6.69 -17.48
C CYS A 153 -19.52 6.30 -18.94
N PRO A 154 -18.72 5.37 -19.51
CA PRO A 154 -18.89 4.96 -20.89
C PRO A 154 -20.23 4.24 -21.08
N ASP A 155 -20.94 4.58 -22.14
CA ASP A 155 -22.25 4.01 -22.47
C ASP A 155 -22.10 2.68 -23.23
N VAL A 156 -21.60 1.66 -22.53
CA VAL A 156 -21.39 0.29 -23.05
C VAL A 156 -22.45 -0.64 -22.48
N ARG A 157 -22.89 -1.68 -23.20
CA ARG A 157 -23.86 -2.66 -22.66
C ARG A 157 -23.38 -3.24 -21.33
N CYS A 158 -24.31 -3.49 -20.41
CA CYS A 158 -24.00 -4.04 -19.11
C CYS A 158 -23.66 -5.53 -19.20
N GLU A 159 -22.40 -5.88 -18.91
CA GLU A 159 -21.91 -7.27 -18.87
C GLU A 159 -22.06 -7.93 -17.49
N HIS A 160 -22.81 -7.30 -16.57
CA HIS A 160 -23.05 -7.89 -15.26
C HIS A 160 -23.83 -9.20 -15.42
N ARG A 161 -23.32 -10.27 -14.81
CA ARG A 161 -23.90 -11.61 -14.86
C ARG A 161 -25.00 -11.71 -13.80
N ALA A 162 -26.25 -11.73 -14.25
CA ALA A 162 -27.41 -11.88 -13.39
C ALA A 162 -27.93 -13.32 -13.47
N THR A 163 -28.22 -13.92 -12.32
CA THR A 163 -28.84 -15.24 -12.25
C THR A 163 -30.35 -15.07 -12.40
N ILE A 164 -30.90 -15.55 -13.51
CA ILE A 164 -32.34 -15.64 -13.71
C ILE A 164 -32.80 -17.02 -13.23
N THR A 165 -33.83 -17.05 -12.40
CA THR A 165 -34.41 -18.28 -11.88
C THR A 165 -35.80 -18.45 -12.48
N CYS A 166 -36.10 -19.66 -12.93
CA CYS A 166 -37.44 -20.01 -13.41
C CYS A 166 -38.46 -19.81 -12.27
N SER A 167 -39.66 -19.37 -12.61
CA SER A 167 -40.75 -19.19 -11.64
C SER A 167 -41.11 -20.46 -10.87
N CYS A 168 -40.83 -21.64 -11.44
CA CYS A 168 -41.00 -22.93 -10.75
C CYS A 168 -39.88 -23.27 -9.75
N GLY A 169 -38.83 -22.44 -9.67
CA GLY A 169 -37.68 -22.59 -8.75
C GLY A 169 -36.71 -23.73 -9.08
N ARG A 170 -36.98 -24.55 -10.10
CA ARG A 170 -36.20 -25.76 -10.39
C ARG A 170 -34.95 -25.53 -11.23
N ILE A 171 -34.86 -24.38 -11.92
CA ILE A 171 -33.77 -24.08 -12.85
C ILE A 171 -33.36 -22.62 -12.67
N SER A 172 -32.05 -22.39 -12.59
CA SER A 172 -31.45 -21.06 -12.59
C SER A 172 -30.31 -21.02 -13.59
N THR A 173 -30.22 -19.97 -14.40
CA THR A 173 -29.13 -19.77 -15.35
C THR A 173 -28.55 -18.35 -15.23
N THR A 174 -27.28 -18.21 -15.56
CA THR A 174 -26.55 -16.95 -15.43
C THR A 174 -26.41 -16.30 -16.80
N VAL A 175 -27.12 -15.19 -17.01
CA VAL A 175 -27.15 -14.44 -18.28
C VAL A 175 -26.62 -13.01 -18.09
N PRO A 176 -26.00 -12.39 -19.10
CA PRO A 176 -25.62 -10.98 -19.03
C PRO A 176 -26.85 -10.07 -19.02
N CYS A 177 -26.77 -8.95 -18.30
CA CYS A 177 -27.86 -7.98 -18.18
C CYS A 177 -28.21 -7.30 -19.52
N SER A 178 -27.22 -6.94 -20.33
CA SER A 178 -27.36 -6.34 -21.66
C SER A 178 -28.11 -5.00 -21.75
N ALA A 179 -28.59 -4.44 -20.63
CA ALA A 179 -29.12 -3.07 -20.53
C ALA A 179 -28.00 -2.03 -20.72
N GLY A 180 -28.29 -0.86 -21.30
CA GLY A 180 -27.26 0.12 -21.69
C GLY A 180 -26.81 -0.02 -23.14
N GLY A 181 -26.18 1.03 -23.66
CA GLY A 181 -25.48 1.06 -24.94
C GLY A 181 -26.29 1.69 -26.08
N ALA A 182 -25.75 2.75 -26.67
CA ALA A 182 -26.20 3.26 -27.96
C ALA A 182 -26.08 2.16 -29.03
N TYR A 183 -27.17 1.93 -29.78
CA TYR A 183 -27.10 1.15 -31.00
C TYR A 183 -26.21 1.92 -31.98
N ASN A 184 -24.98 1.45 -32.23
CA ASN A 184 -24.33 1.81 -33.49
C ASN A 184 -24.87 0.82 -34.51
N GLY A 185 -25.92 1.21 -35.21
CA GLY A 185 -26.40 0.52 -36.40
C GLY A 185 -25.42 0.77 -37.54
N ASP A 186 -24.25 0.15 -37.49
CA ASP A 186 -23.40 -0.06 -38.66
C ASP A 186 -22.50 -1.26 -38.43
N SER A 187 -23.01 -2.44 -38.77
CA SER A 187 -22.26 -3.65 -39.13
C SER A 187 -23.26 -4.76 -39.45
N THR A 188 -23.63 -4.84 -40.72
CA THR A 188 -24.05 -6.09 -41.35
C THR A 188 -22.93 -7.13 -41.19
N PHE A 189 -23.32 -8.41 -41.07
CA PHE A 189 -22.50 -9.61 -40.75
C PHE A 189 -22.20 -9.72 -39.22
N ASP A 190 -22.77 -10.66 -38.47
CA ASP A 190 -22.80 -12.10 -38.71
C ASP A 190 -24.02 -12.76 -38.01
N ILE A 191 -24.76 -13.57 -38.77
CA ILE A 191 -25.76 -14.50 -38.25
C ILE A 191 -25.01 -15.75 -37.79
N SER A 192 -24.95 -15.97 -36.47
CA SER A 192 -24.84 -17.33 -35.96
C SER A 192 -25.34 -17.52 -34.53
N VAL A 193 -26.35 -18.41 -34.45
CA VAL A 193 -26.83 -19.20 -33.32
C VAL A 193 -27.60 -18.46 -32.23
N MET A 194 -28.87 -18.18 -32.55
CA MET A 194 -29.95 -18.20 -31.56
C MET A 194 -30.43 -19.64 -31.36
N GLN A 195 -30.16 -20.23 -30.21
CA GLN A 195 -31.08 -21.19 -29.61
C GLN A 195 -31.95 -20.42 -28.62
N GLN A 196 -33.14 -20.03 -29.09
CA GLN A 196 -34.20 -19.50 -28.24
C GLN A 196 -34.59 -20.56 -27.20
N PRO A 197 -34.57 -20.25 -25.89
CA PRO A 197 -35.40 -21.00 -24.97
C PRO A 197 -36.88 -20.68 -25.27
N PRO A 198 -37.77 -21.68 -25.30
CA PRO A 198 -39.18 -21.47 -25.52
C PRO A 198 -39.77 -20.95 -24.21
N MET A 199 -39.86 -19.64 -24.02
CA MET A 199 -40.91 -18.95 -23.25
C MET A 199 -40.50 -17.52 -22.91
N ALA A 200 -41.47 -16.61 -23.01
CA ALA A 200 -41.32 -15.23 -22.59
C ALA A 200 -41.15 -15.16 -21.06
N LEU A 201 -39.95 -14.80 -20.61
CA LEU A 201 -39.67 -14.51 -19.20
C LEU A 201 -39.90 -13.03 -18.96
N GLN A 202 -40.92 -12.69 -18.16
CA GLN A 202 -41.16 -11.32 -17.71
C GLN A 202 -40.34 -11.02 -16.44
N PRO A 203 -39.87 -9.77 -16.24
CA PRO A 203 -39.20 -9.39 -15.00
C PRO A 203 -40.22 -9.39 -13.86
N VAL A 204 -39.93 -10.11 -12.77
CA VAL A 204 -40.74 -10.01 -11.56
C VAL A 204 -40.34 -8.74 -10.79
N GLU A 205 -41.25 -7.78 -10.71
CA GLU A 205 -41.09 -6.61 -9.85
C GLU A 205 -41.17 -7.07 -8.39
N SER A 206 -40.07 -6.89 -7.66
CA SER A 206 -40.04 -7.13 -6.22
C SER A 206 -40.80 -6.01 -5.51
N ASN A 207 -42.12 -6.17 -5.42
CA ASN A 207 -42.97 -5.35 -4.57
C ASN A 207 -42.87 -5.88 -3.14
N GLY A 208 -42.24 -5.11 -2.25
CA GLY A 208 -42.24 -5.41 -0.83
C GLY A 208 -43.63 -5.27 -0.22
N LYS A 209 -43.91 -6.03 0.86
CA LYS A 209 -44.55 -5.59 2.10
C LYS A 209 -44.84 -6.78 3.05
N ARG A 210 -44.28 -6.65 4.26
CA ARG A 210 -44.81 -6.97 5.60
C ARG A 210 -45.25 -8.42 5.91
N ALA A 211 -44.59 -9.06 6.86
CA ALA A 211 -44.97 -9.03 8.29
C ALA A 211 -43.72 -9.30 9.15
#